data_AF-A0A8X6KT06-F1
#
_entry.id   AF-A0A8X6KT06-F1
#
_cell.length_a   1.000
_cell.length_b   1.000
_cell.length_c   1.000
_cell.angle_alpha   90.00
_cell.angle_beta   90.00
_cell.angle_gamma   90.00
#
_symmetry.space_group_name_H-M   'P 1'
#
loop_
_entity.id
_entity.type
_entity.pdbx_description
1 polymer ?
#
loop_
_entity_poly.entity_id
_entity_poly.type
_entity_poly.pdbx_seq_one_letter_code
_entity_poly.pdbx_strand_id
1 'polypeptide(L)'
;MDKNCLIQRKVLRSAVTKTISELDNCIAANDFPAASLAFTKLEEKTKRLFENDELVITYLSSHPDPDTDPDTIVENELEQNETYRDNFISAKVRFQEFSKIYEQKTQQLDISPSMDRLSINLPKLQLIDFDGNPKNWFSFWSMFQKLMRILK
;
A
#
# COMPACT_ATOMS: atom_id res chain seq x y z
N MET A 1 20.39 32.96 11.72
CA MET A 1 19.40 31.86 11.79
C MET A 1 18.90 31.76 13.22
N ASP A 2 17.63 31.45 13.44
CA ASP A 2 16.98 31.48 14.75
C ASP A 2 17.03 30.09 15.43
N LYS A 3 17.26 30.06 16.76
CA LYS A 3 17.24 28.88 17.64
C LYS A 3 15.91 28.10 17.55
N ASN A 4 14.87 28.74 17.02
CA ASN A 4 13.58 28.13 16.69
C ASN A 4 13.70 26.84 15.83
N CYS A 5 14.70 26.73 14.95
CA CYS A 5 14.92 25.49 14.17
C CYS A 5 15.14 24.26 15.09
N LEU A 6 15.90 24.40 16.18
CA LEU A 6 16.15 23.31 17.12
C LEU A 6 14.87 22.85 17.86
N ILE A 7 13.97 23.80 18.17
CA ILE A 7 12.68 23.51 18.79
C ILE A 7 11.78 22.79 17.79
N GLN A 8 11.72 23.30 16.55
CA GLN A 8 10.93 22.68 15.48
C GLN A 8 11.40 21.27 15.18
N ARG A 9 12.72 21.02 15.07
CA ARG A 9 13.31 19.68 14.92
C ARG A 9 12.77 18.72 15.97
N LYS A 10 12.83 19.11 17.25
CA LYS A 10 12.35 18.26 18.36
C LYS A 10 10.87 17.91 18.22
N VAL A 11 10.03 18.89 17.86
CA VAL A 11 8.60 18.69 17.65
C VAL A 11 8.34 17.78 16.44
N LEU A 12 9.03 18.02 15.33
CA LEU A 12 8.89 17.24 14.09
C LEU A 12 9.34 15.79 14.28
N ARG A 13 10.49 15.56 14.92
CA ARG A 13 10.97 14.20 15.28
C ARG A 13 9.95 13.44 16.13
N SER A 14 9.39 14.08 17.15
CA SER A 14 8.34 13.47 17.96
C SER A 14 7.08 13.16 17.14
N ALA A 15 6.68 14.07 16.25
CA ALA A 15 5.52 13.90 15.40
C ALA A 15 5.71 12.76 14.38
N VAL A 16 6.91 12.64 13.79
CA VAL A 16 7.28 11.54 12.89
C VAL A 16 7.20 10.21 13.64
N THR A 17 7.85 10.08 14.80
CA THR A 17 7.82 8.84 15.59
C THR A 17 6.38 8.43 15.94
N LYS A 18 5.54 9.38 16.38
CA LYS A 18 4.12 9.11 16.67
C LYS A 18 3.35 8.64 15.44
N THR A 19 3.60 9.25 14.28
CA THR A 19 2.90 8.90 13.03
C THR A 19 3.35 7.53 12.50
N ILE A 20 4.62 7.15 12.71
CA ILE A 20 5.10 5.79 12.44
C ILE A 20 4.35 4.78 13.32
N SER A 21 4.21 5.05 14.62
CA SER A 21 3.43 4.18 15.51
C SER A 21 1.94 4.11 15.13
N GLU A 22 1.34 5.24 14.71
CA GLU A 22 -0.04 5.27 14.17
C GLU A 22 -0.17 4.38 12.93
N LEU A 23 0.76 4.50 11.98
CA LEU A 23 0.82 3.67 10.78
C LEU A 23 0.94 2.18 11.14
N ASP A 24 1.85 1.83 12.03
CA ASP A 24 2.08 0.44 12.45
C ASP A 24 0.83 -0.17 13.11
N ASN A 25 0.10 0.63 13.90
CA ASN A 25 -1.17 0.22 14.49
C ASN A 25 -2.27 0.01 13.43
N CYS A 26 -2.37 0.89 12.44
CA CYS A 26 -3.33 0.74 11.33
C CYS A 26 -3.03 -0.50 10.49
N ILE A 27 -1.76 -0.77 10.19
CA ILE A 27 -1.32 -1.99 9.48
C ILE A 27 -1.68 -3.23 10.30
N ALA A 28 -1.39 -3.24 11.61
CA ALA A 28 -1.74 -4.35 12.49
C ALA A 28 -3.26 -4.59 12.57
N ALA A 29 -4.05 -3.53 12.52
CA ALA A 29 -5.51 -3.59 12.49
C ALA A 29 -6.09 -4.00 11.11
N ASN A 30 -5.26 -4.16 10.08
CA ASN A 30 -5.67 -4.36 8.68
C ASN A 30 -6.61 -3.26 8.14
N ASP A 31 -6.49 -2.02 8.64
CA ASP A 31 -7.28 -0.87 8.18
C ASP A 31 -6.51 -0.11 7.09
N PHE A 32 -6.77 -0.45 5.83
CA PHE A 32 -6.07 0.15 4.69
C PHE A 32 -6.33 1.65 4.52
N PRO A 33 -7.58 2.15 4.55
CA PRO A 33 -7.84 3.59 4.48
C PRO A 33 -7.12 4.38 5.59
N ALA A 34 -7.14 3.90 6.83
CA ALA A 34 -6.45 4.57 7.93
C ALA A 34 -4.93 4.51 7.78
N ALA A 35 -4.38 3.37 7.37
CA ALA A 35 -2.95 3.21 7.11
C ALA A 35 -2.48 4.12 5.96
N SER A 36 -3.26 4.23 4.90
CA SER A 36 -2.97 5.12 3.75
C SER A 36 -2.94 6.58 4.18
N LEU A 37 -3.92 7.02 4.98
CA LEU A 37 -3.93 8.36 5.56
C LEU A 37 -2.73 8.61 6.48
N ALA A 38 -2.42 7.66 7.36
CA ALA A 38 -1.27 7.75 8.26
C ALA A 38 0.05 7.84 7.48
N PHE A 39 0.19 7.09 6.39
CA PHE A 39 1.35 7.14 5.51
C PHE A 39 1.48 8.50 4.80
N THR A 40 0.39 9.06 4.25
CA THR A 40 0.43 10.42 3.65
C THR A 40 0.84 11.49 4.67
N LYS A 41 0.31 11.42 5.90
CA LYS A 41 0.73 12.32 6.98
C LYS A 41 2.22 12.14 7.31
N LEU A 42 2.71 10.90 7.30
CA LEU A 42 4.11 10.58 7.58
C LEU A 42 5.03 11.18 6.50
N GLU A 43 4.68 11.07 5.22
CA GLU A 43 5.45 11.66 4.11
C GLU A 43 5.55 13.18 4.27
N GLU A 44 4.44 13.86 4.56
CA GLU A 44 4.42 15.30 4.75
C GLU A 44 5.28 15.75 5.95
N LYS A 45 5.15 15.07 7.09
CA LYS A 45 5.92 15.40 8.30
C LYS A 45 7.41 15.15 8.13
N THR A 46 7.76 14.06 7.46
CA THR A 46 9.15 13.67 7.21
C THR A 46 9.82 14.65 6.24
N LYS A 47 9.10 15.09 5.20
CA LYS A 47 9.59 16.16 4.32
C LYS A 47 9.93 17.43 5.09
N ARG A 48 9.01 17.89 5.95
CA ARG A 48 9.25 19.08 6.81
C ARG A 48 10.41 18.87 7.78
N LEU A 49 10.60 17.66 8.30
CA LEU A 49 11.74 17.33 9.16
C LEU A 49 13.05 17.47 8.40
N PHE A 50 13.18 16.88 7.21
CA PHE A 50 14.41 16.95 6.42
C PHE A 50 14.76 18.38 6.00
N GLU A 51 13.76 19.20 5.66
CA GLU A 51 13.98 20.63 5.40
C GLU A 51 14.48 21.36 6.66
N ASN A 52 13.98 20.98 7.84
CA ASN A 52 14.42 21.55 9.11
C ASN A 52 15.81 21.08 9.54
N ASP A 53 16.16 19.83 9.25
CA ASP A 53 17.46 19.24 9.57
C ASP A 53 18.60 20.04 8.91
N GLU A 54 18.45 20.45 7.63
CA GLU A 54 19.42 21.32 6.94
C GLU A 54 19.60 22.68 7.65
N LEU A 55 18.50 23.26 8.15
CA LEU A 55 18.55 24.52 8.91
C LEU A 55 19.25 24.33 10.25
N VAL A 56 19.04 23.18 10.90
CA VAL A 56 19.70 22.84 12.17
C VAL A 56 21.20 22.66 11.96
N ILE A 57 21.62 21.91 10.94
CA ILE A 57 23.05 21.73 10.62
C ILE A 57 23.70 23.09 10.35
N THR A 58 23.07 23.92 9.51
CA THR A 58 23.58 25.28 9.22
C THR A 58 23.66 26.15 10.48
N TYR A 59 22.67 26.05 11.38
CA TYR A 59 22.65 26.78 12.64
C TYR A 59 23.80 26.35 13.57
N LEU A 60 23.99 25.04 13.74
CA LEU A 60 25.03 24.48 14.61
C LEU A 60 26.43 24.83 14.10
N SER A 61 26.68 24.71 12.78
CA SER A 61 27.97 25.08 12.20
C SER A 61 28.28 26.59 12.29
N SER A 62 27.25 27.45 12.31
CA SER A 62 27.43 28.91 12.42
C SER A 62 27.45 29.43 13.86
N HIS A 63 27.05 28.60 14.83
CA HIS A 63 27.02 28.94 16.25
C HIS A 63 27.70 27.84 17.07
N PRO A 64 29.01 27.63 16.89
CA PRO A 64 29.74 26.64 17.63
C PRO A 64 29.72 26.97 19.13
N ASP A 65 29.47 25.95 19.95
CA ASP A 65 29.54 26.07 21.40
C ASP A 65 31.01 26.18 21.81
N PRO A 66 31.44 27.23 22.54
CA PRO A 66 32.83 27.36 22.98
C PRO A 66 33.31 26.24 23.90
N ASP A 67 32.38 25.53 24.57
CA ASP A 67 32.69 24.50 25.56
C ASP A 67 32.68 23.07 24.97
N THR A 68 32.33 22.92 23.69
CA THR A 68 32.23 21.60 23.04
C THR A 68 32.91 21.61 21.68
N ASP A 69 33.45 20.46 21.26
CA ASP A 69 33.95 20.30 19.90
C ASP A 69 32.78 20.44 18.88
N PRO A 70 32.80 21.48 18.03
CA PRO A 70 31.70 21.74 17.09
C PRO A 70 31.52 20.63 16.06
N ASP A 71 32.62 19.98 15.64
CA ASP A 71 32.56 18.89 14.66
C ASP A 71 31.82 17.69 15.25
N THR A 72 32.15 17.33 16.51
CA THR A 72 31.44 16.28 17.25
C THR A 72 29.93 16.53 17.36
N ILE A 73 29.49 17.78 17.60
CA ILE A 73 28.05 18.10 17.69
C ILE A 73 27.35 17.90 16.35
N VAL A 74 27.97 18.40 15.26
CA VAL A 74 27.40 18.31 13.91
C VAL A 74 27.35 16.86 13.44
N GLU A 75 28.41 16.08 13.67
CA GLU A 75 28.45 14.65 13.34
C GLU A 75 27.33 13.87 14.02
N ASN A 76 27.16 14.06 15.34
CA ASN A 76 26.05 13.43 16.08
C ASN A 76 24.67 13.82 15.52
N GLU A 77 24.51 15.07 15.09
CA GLU A 77 23.26 15.53 14.50
C GLU A 77 22.98 14.86 13.16
N LEU A 78 24.01 14.69 12.32
CA LEU A 78 23.92 13.99 11.04
C LEU A 78 23.58 12.50 11.23
N GLU A 79 24.23 11.82 12.18
CA GLU A 79 23.92 10.40 12.49
C GLU A 79 22.47 10.23 12.94
N GLN A 80 21.96 11.16 13.76
CA GLN A 80 20.56 11.15 14.16
C GLN A 80 19.63 11.38 12.96
N ASN A 81 19.97 12.31 12.05
CA ASN A 81 19.19 12.54 10.84
C ASN A 81 19.09 11.28 9.98
N GLU A 82 20.21 10.58 9.77
CA GLU A 82 20.24 9.30 9.04
C GLU A 82 19.36 8.25 9.72
N THR A 83 19.39 8.15 11.05
CA THR A 83 18.49 7.25 11.79
C THR A 83 17.02 7.53 11.49
N TYR A 84 16.61 8.80 11.38
CA TYR A 84 15.24 9.15 11.01
C TYR A 84 14.92 8.86 9.54
N ARG A 85 15.90 8.97 8.63
CA ARG A 85 15.75 8.55 7.22
C ARG A 85 15.53 7.05 7.11
N ASP A 86 16.33 6.25 7.81
CA ASP A 86 16.21 4.78 7.82
C ASP A 86 14.86 4.33 8.39
N ASN A 87 14.41 4.98 9.47
CA ASN A 87 13.10 4.72 10.06
C ASN A 87 11.96 5.02 9.07
N PHE A 88 12.04 6.12 8.33
CA PHE A 88 11.05 6.45 7.31
C PHE A 88 11.07 5.46 6.14
N ILE A 89 12.25 5.07 5.65
CA ILE A 89 12.38 4.07 4.58
C ILE A 89 11.77 2.73 5.04
N SER A 90 12.07 2.31 6.27
CA SER A 90 11.51 1.09 6.86
C SER A 90 9.99 1.16 6.97
N ALA A 91 9.43 2.29 7.41
CA ALA A 91 7.98 2.51 7.44
C ALA A 91 7.36 2.46 6.03
N LYS A 92 8.03 3.06 5.03
CA LYS A 92 7.58 3.07 3.63
C LYS A 92 7.54 1.67 3.03
N VAL A 93 8.57 0.85 3.24
CA VAL A 93 8.61 -0.53 2.76
C VAL A 93 7.45 -1.34 3.37
N ARG A 94 7.25 -1.24 4.69
CA ARG A 94 6.14 -1.92 5.39
C ARG A 94 4.77 -1.52 4.82
N PHE A 95 4.54 -0.23 4.58
CA PHE A 95 3.30 0.23 3.96
C PHE A 95 3.12 -0.27 2.53
N GLN A 96 4.19 -0.28 1.72
CA GLN A 96 4.13 -0.78 0.34
C GLN A 96 3.80 -2.28 0.28
N GLU A 97 4.38 -3.09 1.16
CA GLU A 97 4.05 -4.51 1.28
C GLU A 97 2.57 -4.69 1.68
N PHE A 98 2.11 -3.92 2.67
CA PHE A 98 0.71 -3.94 3.08
C PHE A 98 -0.25 -3.55 1.95
N SER A 99 0.08 -2.52 1.15
CA SER A 99 -0.71 -2.11 -0.02
C SER A 99 -0.83 -3.22 -1.06
N LYS A 100 0.29 -3.88 -1.39
CA LYS A 100 0.30 -5.00 -2.35
C LYS A 100 -0.60 -6.15 -1.88
N ILE A 101 -0.53 -6.50 -0.59
CA ILE A 101 -1.38 -7.56 -0.01
C ILE A 101 -2.85 -7.16 -0.08
N TYR A 102 -3.18 -5.90 0.22
CA TYR A 102 -4.55 -5.39 0.13
C TYR A 102 -5.09 -5.45 -1.30
N GLU A 103 -4.31 -5.00 -2.29
CA GLU A 103 -4.68 -5.06 -3.71
C GLU A 103 -4.91 -6.48 -4.22
N GLN A 104 -4.08 -7.45 -3.78
CA GLN A 104 -4.27 -8.85 -4.13
C GLN A 104 -5.56 -9.42 -3.54
N LYS A 105 -5.90 -9.06 -2.29
CA LYS A 105 -7.15 -9.48 -1.64
C LYS A 105 -8.38 -8.89 -2.34
N THR A 106 -8.35 -7.60 -2.69
CA THR A 106 -9.48 -6.98 -3.39
C THR A 106 -9.65 -7.55 -4.79
N GLN A 107 -8.57 -7.80 -5.54
CA GLN A 107 -8.65 -8.48 -6.83
C GLN A 107 -9.21 -9.91 -6.70
N GLN A 108 -8.84 -10.68 -5.68
CA GLN A 108 -9.44 -12.00 -5.44
C GLN A 108 -10.92 -11.94 -5.09
N LEU A 109 -11.38 -10.88 -4.42
CA LEU A 109 -12.81 -10.66 -4.15
C LEU A 109 -13.57 -10.28 -5.42
N ASP A 110 -12.98 -9.47 -6.30
CA ASP A 110 -13.58 -9.09 -7.59
C ASP A 110 -13.57 -10.26 -8.61
N ILE A 111 -12.65 -11.21 -8.47
CA ILE A 111 -12.61 -12.45 -9.27
C ILE A 111 -13.37 -13.59 -8.57
N SER A 112 -14.00 -13.36 -7.42
CA SER A 112 -15.11 -14.23 -7.03
C SER A 112 -16.22 -13.89 -8.00
N PRO A 113 -16.53 -14.73 -9.02
CA PRO A 113 -17.77 -14.50 -9.71
C PRO A 113 -18.81 -14.63 -8.60
N SER A 114 -19.55 -13.56 -8.37
CA SER A 114 -20.97 -13.71 -8.12
C SER A 114 -21.51 -14.52 -9.31
N MET A 115 -21.26 -15.83 -9.29
CA MET A 115 -22.28 -16.78 -9.65
C MET A 115 -23.38 -16.57 -8.62
N ASP A 116 -24.08 -15.44 -8.75
CA ASP A 116 -25.52 -15.53 -8.93
C ASP A 116 -25.69 -16.76 -9.79
N ARG A 117 -26.11 -17.85 -9.14
CA ARG A 117 -26.57 -19.04 -9.84
C ARG A 117 -27.76 -18.53 -10.62
N LEU A 118 -27.51 -17.92 -11.78
CA LEU A 118 -28.45 -17.88 -12.87
C LEU A 118 -28.79 -19.34 -13.02
N SER A 119 -29.95 -19.73 -12.50
CA SER A 119 -30.50 -21.05 -12.69
C SER A 119 -30.92 -21.11 -14.15
N ILE A 120 -29.92 -21.13 -15.03
CA ILE A 120 -30.11 -21.49 -16.42
C ILE A 120 -30.47 -22.96 -16.32
N ASN A 121 -31.77 -23.24 -16.35
CA ASN A 121 -32.27 -24.60 -16.55
C ASN A 121 -31.86 -25.01 -17.96
N LEU A 122 -30.59 -25.41 -18.10
CA LEU A 122 -30.09 -26.02 -19.30
C LEU A 122 -30.85 -27.34 -19.45
N PRO A 123 -31.49 -27.59 -20.61
CA PRO A 123 -32.07 -28.90 -20.87
C PRO A 123 -30.96 -29.94 -20.68
N LYS A 124 -31.24 -30.99 -19.89
CA LYS A 124 -30.27 -32.06 -19.63
C LYS A 124 -29.83 -32.63 -20.98
N LEU A 125 -28.59 -32.34 -21.37
CA LEU A 125 -28.00 -32.92 -22.57
C LEU A 125 -27.79 -34.41 -22.32
N GLN A 126 -28.69 -35.21 -22.84
CA GLN A 126 -28.43 -36.63 -23.03
C GLN A 126 -27.60 -36.74 -24.30
N LEU A 127 -26.34 -37.17 -24.17
CA LEU A 127 -25.55 -37.58 -25.31
C LEU A 127 -26.27 -38.79 -25.91
N ILE A 128 -26.87 -38.59 -27.07
CA ILE A 128 -27.48 -39.68 -27.83
C ILE A 128 -26.30 -40.48 -28.39
N ASP A 129 -26.27 -41.79 -28.18
CA ASP A 129 -25.28 -42.65 -28.84
C ASP A 129 -25.60 -42.69 -30.34
N PHE A 130 -24.57 -42.59 -31.18
CA PHE A 130 -24.76 -42.59 -32.63
C PHE A 130 -25.27 -43.95 -33.09
N ASP A 131 -26.53 -43.99 -33.55
CA ASP A 131 -27.25 -45.20 -33.99
C ASP A 131 -26.90 -45.65 -35.42
N GLY A 132 -25.91 -45.02 -36.05
CA GLY A 132 -25.53 -45.25 -37.45
C GLY A 132 -26.42 -44.52 -38.46
N ASN A 133 -27.48 -43.82 -38.04
CA ASN A 133 -28.36 -43.05 -38.92
C ASN A 133 -28.00 -41.56 -38.89
N PRO A 134 -27.42 -41.01 -39.97
CA PRO A 134 -26.97 -39.62 -40.00
C PRO A 134 -28.11 -38.61 -39.81
N LYS A 135 -29.36 -38.94 -40.15
CA LYS A 135 -30.51 -38.02 -39.97
C LYS A 135 -30.83 -37.76 -38.50
N ASN A 136 -30.71 -38.78 -37.65
CA ASN A 136 -30.93 -38.66 -36.21
C ASN A 136 -29.79 -37.86 -35.56
N TRP A 137 -28.58 -38.05 -36.06
CA TRP A 137 -27.40 -37.30 -35.64
C TRP A 137 -27.47 -35.81 -35.98
N PHE A 138 -27.99 -35.43 -37.15
CA PHE A 138 -28.17 -34.02 -37.52
C PHE A 138 -29.17 -33.28 -36.59
N SER A 139 -30.21 -33.98 -36.16
CA SER A 139 -31.24 -33.42 -35.27
C SER A 139 -30.65 -33.05 -33.90
N PHE A 140 -29.73 -33.85 -33.39
CA PHE A 140 -28.94 -33.57 -32.17
C PHE A 140 -28.12 -32.27 -32.31
N TRP A 141 -27.38 -32.09 -33.40
CA TRP A 141 -26.57 -30.87 -33.62
C TRP A 141 -27.41 -29.61 -33.80
N SER A 142 -28.64 -29.73 -34.33
CA SER A 142 -29.57 -28.60 -34.44
C SER A 142 -29.98 -28.02 -33.07
N MET A 143 -30.00 -28.87 -32.03
CA MET A 143 -30.28 -28.44 -30.65
C MET A 143 -29.12 -27.61 -30.08
N PHE A 144 -27.88 -28.02 -30.34
CA PHE A 144 -26.68 -27.26 -29.97
C PHE A 144 -26.62 -25.88 -30.65
N GLN A 145 -26.99 -25.78 -31.92
CA GLN A 145 -27.03 -24.49 -32.62
C GLN A 145 -28.03 -23.51 -31.97
N LYS A 146 -29.15 -24.00 -31.44
CA LYS A 146 -30.12 -23.17 -30.71
C LYS A 146 -29.55 -22.69 -29.37
N LEU A 147 -28.87 -23.56 -28.63
CA LEU A 147 -28.21 -23.21 -27.37
C LEU A 147 -27.11 -22.14 -27.58
N MET A 148 -26.31 -22.29 -28.65
CA MET A 148 -25.27 -21.32 -29.03
C MET A 148 -25.82 -19.94 -29.41
N ARG A 149 -27.11 -19.82 -29.78
CA ARG A 149 -27.77 -18.53 -30.05
C ARG A 149 -28.30 -17.84 -28.80
N ILE A 150 -28.59 -18.58 -27.74
CA ILE A 150 -29.11 -18.05 -26.47
C ILE A 150 -27.96 -17.51 -25.59
N LEU A 151 -26.74 -18.04 -25.77
CA LEU A 151 -25.54 -17.69 -25.01
C LEU A 151 -24.73 -16.51 -25.60
N LYS A 152 -25.30 -15.76 -26.55
CA LYS A 152 -24.65 -14.66 -27.27
C LYS A 152 -25.33 -13.34 -26.93
#